data_AF-A0A6B3GW55-F1
#
_entry.id   AF-A0A6B3GW55-F1
#
_cell.length_a   1.000
_cell.length_b   1.000
_cell.length_c   1.000
_cell.angle_alpha   90.00
_cell.angle_beta   90.00
_cell.angle_gamma   90.00
#
_symmetry.space_group_name_H-M   'P 1'
#
loop_
_entity.id
_entity.type
_entity.pdbx_description
1 polymer ?
#
loop_
_entity_poly.entity_id
_entity_poly.type
_entity_poly.pdbx_seq_one_letter_code
_entity_poly.pdbx_strand_id
1 'polypeptide(L)' 'MTEAKEAILLVGGKGTRLRPLTVHTPKPMVPAAGVPFLTHQLARARAAGVEHIVLATSYLAEVFEPYFGDGS' A
#
# COMPACT_ATOMS: atom_id res chain seq x y z
N MET A 1 -20.74 -18.62 -9.45
CA MET A 1 -19.98 -17.37 -9.21
C MET A 1 -19.22 -17.56 -7.91
N THR A 2 -17.89 -17.57 -7.96
CA THR A 2 -17.09 -17.39 -6.75
C THR A 2 -17.19 -15.91 -6.38
N GLU A 3 -17.45 -15.59 -5.12
CA GLU A 3 -17.39 -14.20 -4.64
C GLU A 3 -15.99 -13.64 -4.86
N ALA A 4 -15.90 -12.47 -5.49
CA ALA A 4 -14.64 -11.74 -5.61
C ALA A 4 -14.20 -11.33 -4.20
N LYS A 5 -12.99 -11.71 -3.79
CA LYS A 5 -12.48 -11.36 -2.46
C LYS A 5 -11.95 -9.93 -2.48
N GLU A 6 -12.52 -9.10 -1.61
CA GLU A 6 -12.13 -7.70 -1.45
C GLU A 6 -11.31 -7.48 -0.18
N ALA A 7 -10.43 -6.47 -0.18
CA ALA A 7 -9.70 -6.06 1.02
C ALA A 7 -9.52 -4.54 1.09
N ILE A 8 -9.44 -4.02 2.31
CA ILE A 8 -9.07 -2.64 2.59
C ILE A 8 -7.71 -2.62 3.29
N LEU A 9 -6.76 -1.88 2.73
CA LEU A 9 -5.41 -1.67 3.29
C LEU A 9 -5.32 -0.26 3.88
N LEU A 10 -5.15 -0.18 5.20
CA LEU A 10 -5.00 1.10 5.92
C LEU A 10 -3.57 1.61 5.78
N VAL A 11 -3.37 2.61 4.92
CA VAL A 11 -2.04 3.09 4.51
C VAL A 11 -1.78 4.56 4.87
N GLY A 12 -2.73 5.25 5.50
CA GLY A 12 -2.65 6.68 5.82
C GLY A 12 -1.80 7.12 7.03
N GLY A 13 -1.09 6.20 7.70
CA GLY A 13 -0.35 6.50 8.94
C GLY A 13 0.96 7.29 8.73
N LYS A 14 1.21 8.31 9.58
CA LYS A 14 2.43 9.15 9.54
C LYS A 14 3.76 8.44 9.82
N GLY A 15 3.74 7.20 10.35
CA GLY A 15 4.95 6.41 10.55
C GLY A 15 5.99 6.98 11.54
N THR A 16 5.60 7.81 12.49
CA THR A 16 6.51 8.70 13.28
C THR A 16 7.69 8.02 13.97
N ARG A 17 7.61 6.74 14.30
CA ARG A 17 8.71 5.96 14.91
C ARG A 17 9.85 5.62 13.95
N LEU A 18 9.60 5.66 12.63
CA LEU A 18 10.60 5.36 11.60
C LEU A 18 11.26 6.63 11.04
N ARG A 19 11.06 7.78 11.67
CA ARG A 19 11.74 9.01 11.26
C ARG A 19 13.27 8.83 11.36
N PRO A 20 14.05 9.41 10.42
CA PRO A 20 13.63 10.37 9.41
C PRO A 20 13.02 9.77 8.13
N LEU A 21 12.98 8.44 7.98
CA LEU A 21 12.56 7.76 6.75
C LEU A 21 11.15 8.13 6.31
N THR A 22 10.26 8.47 7.25
CA THR A 22 8.84 8.74 6.95
C THR A 22 8.46 10.22 6.97
N VAL A 23 9.41 11.15 6.84
CA VAL A 23 9.12 12.60 6.80
C VAL A 23 8.67 13.06 5.41
N HIS A 24 9.17 12.42 4.35
CA HIS A 24 8.83 12.72 2.95
C HIS A 24 8.39 11.46 2.19
N THR A 25 8.12 10.37 2.91
CA THR A 25 7.74 9.09 2.32
C THR A 25 6.72 8.43 3.26
N PRO A 26 5.50 8.09 2.80
CA PRO A 26 4.58 7.31 3.62
C PRO A 26 5.25 6.03 4.11
N LYS A 27 4.93 5.57 5.33
CA LYS A 27 5.46 4.29 5.84
C LYS A 27 5.30 3.12 4.85
N PRO A 28 4.15 2.94 4.17
CA PRO A 28 3.98 1.84 3.21
C PRO A 28 4.88 1.97 1.96
N MET A 29 5.41 3.17 1.68
CA MET A 29 6.29 3.46 0.56
C MET A 29 7.78 3.32 0.90
N VAL A 30 8.13 3.14 2.17
CA VAL A 30 9.52 2.90 2.58
C VAL A 30 10.02 1.61 1.93
N PRO A 31 11.18 1.62 1.24
CA PRO A 31 11.70 0.43 0.57
C PRO A 31 12.03 -0.70 1.55
N ALA A 32 11.61 -1.91 1.19
CA ALA A 32 12.00 -3.16 1.82
C ALA A 32 12.37 -4.14 0.70
N ALA A 33 13.62 -4.63 0.71
CA ALA A 33 14.15 -5.48 -0.37
C ALA A 33 14.00 -4.87 -1.79
N GLY A 34 14.27 -3.56 -1.92
CA GLY A 34 14.32 -2.87 -3.21
C GLY A 34 12.98 -2.35 -3.75
N VAL A 35 11.85 -2.64 -3.11
CA VAL A 35 10.51 -2.15 -3.49
C VAL A 35 9.75 -1.59 -2.28
N PRO A 36 8.73 -0.73 -2.46
CA PRO A 36 7.85 -0.31 -1.38
C PRO A 36 7.34 -1.46 -0.52
N PHE A 37 7.29 -1.27 0.80
CA PHE A 37 6.75 -2.28 1.70
C PHE A 37 5.33 -2.74 1.30
N LEU A 38 4.50 -1.81 0.82
CA LEU A 38 3.15 -2.09 0.34
C LEU A 38 3.11 -3.12 -0.80
N THR A 39 4.12 -3.16 -1.68
CA THR A 39 4.22 -4.15 -2.76
C THR A 39 4.19 -5.58 -2.23
N HIS A 40 4.86 -5.84 -1.10
CA HIS A 40 4.84 -7.15 -0.46
C HIS A 40 3.47 -7.51 0.11
N GLN A 41 2.72 -6.53 0.61
CA GLN A 41 1.36 -6.74 1.11
C GLN A 41 0.39 -7.05 -0.03
N LEU A 42 0.49 -6.31 -1.15
CA LEU A 42 -0.29 -6.55 -2.36
C LEU A 42 -0.01 -7.95 -2.95
N ALA A 43 1.26 -8.35 -3.01
CA ALA A 43 1.64 -9.69 -3.48
C ALA A 43 1.03 -10.80 -2.62
N ARG A 44 1.02 -10.63 -1.29
CA ARG A 44 0.37 -11.59 -0.36
C ARG A 44 -1.14 -11.60 -0.50
N ALA A 45 -1.78 -10.43 -0.66
CA ALA A 45 -3.22 -10.33 -0.88
C ALA A 45 -3.62 -11.07 -2.17
N ARG A 46 -2.88 -10.86 -3.26
CA ARG A 46 -3.06 -11.60 -4.52
C ARG A 46 -2.91 -13.11 -4.33
N ALA A 47 -1.88 -13.56 -3.60
CA ALA A 47 -1.67 -14.99 -3.32
C ALA A 47 -2.81 -15.61 -2.48
N ALA A 48 -3.52 -14.80 -1.67
CA ALA A 48 -4.70 -15.22 -0.93
C ALA A 48 -6.00 -15.20 -1.78
N GLY A 49 -5.90 -14.77 -3.04
CA GLY A 49 -7.02 -14.65 -3.99
C GLY A 49 -7.83 -13.37 -3.83
N VAL A 50 -7.27 -12.31 -3.24
CA VAL A 50 -7.91 -10.98 -3.22
C VAL A 50 -7.80 -10.36 -4.61
N GLU A 51 -8.93 -9.96 -5.17
CA GLU A 51 -9.05 -9.44 -6.54
C GLU A 51 -9.27 -7.92 -6.55
N HIS A 52 -9.87 -7.37 -5.50
CA HIS A 52 -10.13 -5.93 -5.37
C HIS A 52 -9.56 -5.39 -4.07
N ILE A 53 -8.79 -4.31 -4.15
CA ILE A 53 -8.10 -3.70 -3.01
C ILE A 53 -8.38 -2.21 -2.98
N VAL A 54 -8.86 -1.72 -1.83
CA VAL A 54 -9.00 -0.30 -1.54
C VAL A 54 -7.85 0.15 -0.64
N LEU A 55 -7.09 1.14 -1.08
CA LEU A 55 -6.06 1.78 -0.26
C LEU A 55 -6.67 2.97 0.50
N ALA A 56 -6.84 2.83 1.82
CA ALA A 56 -7.29 3.93 2.68
C ALA A 56 -6.10 4.85 3.02
N THR A 57 -5.90 5.87 2.20
CA THR A 57 -4.77 6.82 2.27
C THR A 57 -5.10 8.06 3.10
N SER A 58 -4.06 8.76 3.57
CA SER A 58 -4.19 10.09 4.21
C SER A 58 -2.89 10.87 4.06
N TYR A 59 -1.90 10.65 4.93
CA TYR A 59 -0.61 11.34 4.85
C TYR A 59 0.13 10.99 3.55
N LEU A 60 0.47 12.02 2.76
CA LEU A 60 1.16 11.89 1.47
C LEU A 60 0.44 10.89 0.53
N ALA A 61 -0.89 11.01 0.40
CA ALA A 61 -1.72 10.11 -0.41
C ALA A 61 -1.36 10.16 -1.91
N GLU A 62 -0.91 11.31 -2.37
CA GLU A 62 -0.59 11.61 -3.77
C GLU A 62 0.53 10.75 -4.36
N VAL A 63 1.29 10.02 -3.54
CA VAL A 63 2.42 9.20 -4.03
C VAL A 63 2.00 7.78 -4.44
N PHE A 64 0.81 7.32 -4.05
CA PHE A 64 0.40 5.93 -4.29
C PHE A 64 0.03 5.69 -5.75
N GLU A 65 -0.84 6.51 -6.33
CA GLU A 65 -1.31 6.36 -7.72
C GLU A 65 -0.18 6.47 -8.76
N PRO A 66 0.78 7.43 -8.66
CA PRO A 66 1.91 7.46 -9.59
C PRO A 66 2.79 6.21 -9.57
N TYR A 67 2.83 5.46 -8.45
CA TYR A 67 3.65 4.26 -8.31
C TYR A 67 2.88 2.98 -8.65
N PHE A 68 1.63 2.86 -8.19
CA PHE A 68 0.82 1.64 -8.32
C PHE A 68 -0.19 1.68 -9.47
N GLY A 69 -0.43 2.84 -10.06
CA GLY A 69 -1.51 3.08 -11.02
C GLY A 69 -2.88 3.22 -10.34
N ASP A 70 -3.91 3.26 -11.17
CA ASP A 70 -5.32 3.35 -10.76
C ASP A 70 -6.01 1.99 -10.64
N GLY A 71 -5.31 0.91 -11.01
CA GLY A 71 -5.83 -0.46 -10.96
C GLY A 71 -6.71 -0.86 -12.15
N SER A 72 -6.73 -0.07 -13.23
CA SER A 72 -7.41 -0.41 -14.49
C SER A 72 -6.62 -1.33 -15.43
#